data_AF-A0A3N5YLY7-F1
#
_entry.id   AF-A0A3N5YLY7-F1
#
_cell.length_a   1.000
_cell.length_b   1.000
_cell.length_c   1.000
_cell.angle_alpha   90.00
_cell.angle_beta   90.00
_cell.angle_gamma   90.00
#
_symmetry.space_group_name_H-M   'P 1'
#
loop_
_entity.id
_entity.type
_entity.pdbx_description
1 polymer ?
#
loop_
_entity_poly.entity_id
_entity_poly.type
_entity_poly.pdbx_seq_one_letter_code
_entity_poly.pdbx_strand_id
1 'polypeptide(L)'
;MLEAILRAVFHAAGGSRTLERLASRYGMARPGSFGRRFVAGESVDEAIEAARALQGRGFALTLDQLGESVTTLDEADRATRVYLETLRRVVASGIERNVSLKLSQLGLDIDRAICTDNLRRILGPAGRDRFFVRLDMEASPTVQATLDIFATLWRQEYRDVGVVLQAALYRSENDLSRLNAMGARVRLVKGAYKEPKTVAHQRKADVDAAYVRMMERLLREGTYPALATHDPALIERAKRYAAAQGIGADRFEFQMLYGVRRDLQAALVSEGFRVRIYVPFGQQWFPYFMRRLGERPANVGFVVRSLLQER
;
A
#
# COMPACT_ATOMS: atom_id res chain seq x y z
N MET A 1 -13.23 19.29 11.24
CA MET A 1 -13.83 20.07 10.14
C MET A 1 -12.81 20.40 9.05
N LEU A 2 -11.69 21.07 9.39
CA LEU A 2 -10.64 21.44 8.43
C LEU A 2 -10.04 20.24 7.67
N GLU A 3 -9.68 19.15 8.34
CA GLU A 3 -9.10 17.95 7.68
C GLU A 3 -10.07 17.28 6.69
N ALA A 4 -11.37 17.27 7.00
CA ALA A 4 -12.38 16.68 6.12
C ALA A 4 -12.59 17.52 4.85
N ILE A 5 -12.59 18.86 5.00
CA ILE A 5 -12.64 19.81 3.89
C ILE A 5 -11.39 19.67 3.02
N LEU A 6 -10.21 19.61 3.65
CA LEU A 6 -8.92 19.43 2.97
C LEU A 6 -8.93 18.14 2.13
N ARG A 7 -9.34 17.01 2.71
CA ARG A 7 -9.47 15.72 1.98
C ARG A 7 -10.40 15.83 0.77
N ALA A 8 -11.57 16.45 0.93
CA ALA A 8 -12.53 16.58 -0.15
C ALA A 8 -11.99 17.44 -1.31
N VAL A 9 -11.35 18.57 -0.99
CA VAL A 9 -10.74 19.48 -1.98
C VAL A 9 -9.62 18.77 -2.75
N PHE A 10 -8.69 18.12 -2.05
CA PHE A 10 -7.58 17.43 -2.72
C PHE A 10 -8.03 16.19 -3.49
N HIS A 11 -9.07 15.49 -3.04
CA HIS A 11 -9.66 14.39 -3.79
C HIS A 11 -10.25 14.87 -5.12
N ALA A 12 -11.04 15.95 -5.11
CA ALA A 12 -11.59 16.55 -6.33
C ALA A 12 -10.49 17.06 -7.27
N ALA A 13 -9.46 17.72 -6.72
CA ALA A 13 -8.35 18.24 -7.50
C ALA A 13 -7.48 17.13 -8.13
N GLY A 14 -7.44 15.93 -7.54
CA GLY A 14 -6.76 14.76 -8.11
C GLY A 14 -7.33 14.25 -9.43
N GLY A 15 -8.56 14.63 -9.79
CA GLY A 15 -9.18 14.30 -11.09
C GLY A 15 -8.98 15.35 -12.19
N SER A 16 -8.28 16.46 -11.91
CA SER A 16 -8.12 17.55 -12.86
C SER A 16 -6.91 17.35 -13.78
N ARG A 17 -7.17 17.06 -15.06
CA ARG A 17 -6.15 16.92 -16.11
C ARG A 17 -5.31 18.19 -16.30
N THR A 18 -5.88 19.37 -16.05
CA THR A 18 -5.16 20.65 -16.15
C THR A 18 -4.15 20.80 -15.02
N LEU A 19 -4.55 20.48 -13.78
CA LEU A 19 -3.64 20.51 -12.64
C LEU A 19 -2.57 19.43 -12.77
N GLU A 20 -2.93 18.25 -13.28
CA GLU A 20 -1.98 17.18 -13.57
C GLU A 20 -0.91 17.64 -14.55
N ARG A 21 -1.28 18.18 -15.72
CA ARG A 21 -0.29 18.68 -16.70
C ARG A 21 0.65 19.74 -16.13
N LEU A 22 0.13 20.66 -15.33
CA LEU A 22 0.94 21.69 -14.65
C LEU A 22 1.87 21.07 -13.61
N ALA A 23 1.38 20.10 -12.84
CA ALA A 23 2.16 19.39 -11.83
C ALA A 23 3.22 18.48 -12.45
N SER A 24 2.95 17.80 -13.57
CA SER A 24 3.92 16.98 -14.29
C SER A 24 5.11 17.79 -14.81
N ARG A 25 4.91 19.08 -15.13
CA ARG A 25 6.00 19.95 -15.62
C ARG A 25 7.04 20.30 -14.55
N TYR A 26 6.67 20.31 -13.27
CA TYR A 26 7.53 20.82 -12.20
C TYR A 26 7.67 19.86 -11.01
N GLY A 27 6.68 19.01 -10.75
CA GLY A 27 6.54 18.20 -9.54
C GLY A 27 7.48 17.01 -9.41
N MET A 28 8.10 16.57 -10.51
CA MET A 28 9.05 15.44 -10.54
C MET A 28 10.40 15.78 -11.18
N ALA A 29 10.57 17.02 -11.68
CA ALA A 29 11.67 17.40 -12.56
C ALA A 29 13.06 17.41 -11.91
N ARG A 30 13.16 17.65 -10.59
CA ARG A 30 14.44 17.72 -9.88
C ARG A 30 14.41 16.98 -8.54
N PRO A 31 15.57 16.48 -8.04
CA PRO A 31 15.69 16.03 -6.67
C PRO A 31 15.29 17.15 -5.69
N GLY A 32 14.10 17.02 -5.06
CA GLY A 32 13.54 18.04 -4.17
C GLY A 32 12.15 18.54 -4.56
N SER A 33 11.71 18.29 -5.80
CA SER A 33 10.36 18.63 -6.25
C SER A 33 9.29 17.95 -5.41
N PHE A 34 8.14 18.60 -5.28
CA PHE A 34 7.13 18.23 -4.28
C PHE A 34 6.62 16.79 -4.42
N GLY A 35 6.56 16.24 -5.65
CA GLY A 35 6.11 14.88 -5.91
C GLY A 35 7.11 13.83 -5.40
N ARG A 36 8.42 14.12 -5.51
CA ARG A 36 9.52 13.22 -5.07
C ARG A 36 9.54 12.95 -3.57
N ARG A 37 8.80 13.73 -2.77
CA ARG A 37 8.64 13.44 -1.34
C ARG A 37 7.86 12.15 -1.11
N PHE A 38 6.80 11.91 -1.89
CA PHE A 38 5.83 10.84 -1.67
C PHE A 38 5.84 9.77 -2.76
N VAL A 39 6.55 10.02 -3.86
CA VAL A 39 6.68 9.14 -5.03
C VAL A 39 8.17 9.00 -5.35
N ALA A 40 8.64 7.79 -5.59
CA ALA A 40 10.06 7.52 -5.78
C ALA A 40 10.60 8.04 -7.12
N GLY A 41 9.75 8.04 -8.15
CA GLY A 41 10.10 8.45 -9.50
C GLY A 41 8.99 8.09 -10.47
N GLU A 42 9.20 8.41 -11.74
CA GLU A 42 8.27 8.07 -12.83
C GLU A 42 8.67 6.76 -13.53
N SER A 43 9.89 6.27 -13.27
CA SER A 43 10.44 5.04 -13.84
C SER A 43 10.76 3.98 -12.77
N VAL A 44 10.88 2.73 -13.21
CA VAL A 44 11.33 1.61 -12.34
C VAL A 44 12.76 1.80 -11.84
N ASP A 45 13.63 2.43 -12.63
CA ASP A 45 15.03 2.66 -12.24
C ASP A 45 15.14 3.64 -11.08
N GLU A 46 14.39 4.74 -11.11
CA GLU A 46 14.30 5.67 -9.98
C GLU A 46 13.71 4.99 -8.73
N ALA A 47 12.72 4.10 -8.91
CA ALA A 47 12.17 3.32 -7.81
C ALA A 47 13.22 2.37 -7.20
N ILE A 48 14.05 1.74 -8.03
CA ILE A 48 15.16 0.87 -7.61
C ILE A 48 16.23 1.67 -6.85
N GLU A 49 16.58 2.87 -7.30
CA GLU A 49 17.52 3.74 -6.60
C GLU A 49 17.00 4.16 -5.22
N ALA A 50 15.74 4.60 -5.16
CA ALA A 50 15.09 4.94 -3.89
C ALA A 50 15.01 3.72 -2.96
N ALA A 51 14.70 2.54 -3.50
CA ALA A 51 14.68 1.28 -2.79
C ALA A 51 16.04 0.94 -2.16
N ARG A 52 17.14 1.03 -2.93
CA ARG A 52 18.51 0.80 -2.42
C ARG A 52 18.86 1.74 -1.28
N ALA A 53 18.53 3.03 -1.42
CA ALA A 53 18.77 4.02 -0.38
C ALA A 53 17.99 3.72 0.92
N LEU A 54 16.76 3.18 0.81
CA LEU A 54 15.97 2.74 1.96
C LEU A 54 16.56 1.48 2.61
N GLN A 55 16.95 0.48 1.81
CA GLN A 55 17.56 -0.75 2.33
C GLN A 55 18.89 -0.48 3.04
N GLY A 56 19.72 0.42 2.52
CA GLY A 56 20.96 0.86 3.17
C GLY A 56 20.74 1.52 4.54
N ARG A 57 19.51 1.93 4.85
CA ARG A 57 19.10 2.49 6.14
C ARG A 57 18.33 1.50 7.02
N GLY A 58 18.29 0.21 6.64
CA GLY A 58 17.64 -0.85 7.41
C GLY A 58 16.16 -1.06 7.13
N PHE A 59 15.57 -0.37 6.15
CA PHE A 59 14.16 -0.54 5.80
C PHE A 59 13.94 -1.73 4.87
N ALA A 60 12.81 -2.43 5.07
CA ALA A 60 12.21 -3.26 4.04
C ALA A 60 11.40 -2.41 3.06
N LEU A 61 11.01 -2.95 1.92
CA LEU A 61 10.23 -2.21 0.92
C LEU A 61 9.12 -3.04 0.28
N THR A 62 8.15 -2.35 -0.29
CA THR A 62 7.22 -2.90 -1.27
C THR A 62 7.04 -1.86 -2.36
N LEU A 63 7.32 -2.23 -3.61
CA LEU A 63 7.13 -1.35 -4.75
C LEU A 63 5.66 -1.36 -5.18
N ASP A 64 5.13 -0.21 -5.54
CA ASP A 64 3.78 -0.06 -6.09
C ASP A 64 3.85 0.74 -7.40
N GLN A 65 3.53 0.05 -8.50
CA GLN A 65 3.35 0.68 -9.79
C GLN A 65 2.03 1.46 -9.77
N LEU A 66 2.13 2.78 -9.82
CA LEU A 66 0.98 3.65 -9.89
C LEU A 66 0.32 3.51 -11.26
N GLY A 67 -0.96 3.16 -11.20
CA GLY A 67 -1.83 2.93 -12.34
C GLY A 67 -3.29 3.18 -11.95
N GLU A 68 -4.09 3.60 -12.91
CA GLU A 68 -5.55 3.71 -12.84
C GLU A 68 -6.20 2.35 -13.08
N SER A 69 -7.45 2.21 -12.63
CA SER A 69 -8.28 1.06 -12.97
C SER A 69 -8.44 0.98 -14.48
N VAL A 70 -8.26 -0.21 -15.02
CA VAL A 70 -8.36 -0.40 -16.47
C VAL A 70 -9.81 -0.59 -16.90
N THR A 71 -10.13 -0.18 -18.11
CA THR A 71 -11.49 -0.23 -18.68
C THR A 71 -11.62 -1.23 -19.82
N THR A 72 -10.50 -1.73 -20.35
CA THR A 72 -10.45 -2.73 -21.42
C THR A 72 -9.49 -3.89 -21.08
N LEU A 73 -9.71 -5.06 -21.69
CA LEU A 73 -8.81 -6.22 -21.53
C LEU A 73 -7.40 -5.93 -22.07
N ASP A 74 -7.29 -5.13 -23.13
CA ASP A 74 -6.00 -4.72 -23.68
C ASP A 74 -5.21 -3.84 -22.71
N GLU A 75 -5.90 -2.94 -21.98
CA GLU A 75 -5.30 -2.16 -20.91
C GLU A 75 -4.84 -3.06 -19.75
N ALA A 76 -5.65 -4.05 -19.36
CA ALA A 76 -5.29 -5.03 -18.33
C ALA A 76 -4.00 -5.80 -18.68
N ASP A 77 -3.90 -6.26 -19.93
CA ASP A 77 -2.73 -6.99 -20.42
C ASP A 77 -1.50 -6.07 -20.57
N ARG A 78 -1.68 -4.80 -20.98
CA ARG A 78 -0.61 -3.79 -20.93
C ARG A 78 -0.11 -3.54 -19.50
N ALA A 79 -1.00 -3.35 -18.54
CA ALA A 79 -0.63 -3.19 -17.13
C ALA A 79 0.12 -4.41 -16.60
N THR A 80 -0.34 -5.62 -16.95
CA THR A 80 0.33 -6.88 -16.60
C THR A 80 1.75 -6.95 -17.17
N ARG A 81 1.97 -6.57 -18.43
CA ARG A 81 3.32 -6.48 -19.01
C ARG A 81 4.23 -5.48 -18.28
N VAL A 82 3.70 -4.34 -17.85
CA VAL A 82 4.47 -3.36 -17.06
C VAL A 82 4.91 -3.97 -15.73
N TYR A 83 4.04 -4.72 -15.05
CA TYR A 83 4.41 -5.46 -13.86
C TYR A 83 5.52 -6.48 -14.15
N LEU A 84 5.38 -7.30 -15.20
CA LEU A 84 6.39 -8.31 -15.56
C LEU A 84 7.78 -7.70 -15.86
N GLU A 85 7.81 -6.58 -16.58
CA GLU A 85 9.07 -5.85 -16.83
C GLU A 85 9.64 -5.30 -15.53
N THR A 86 8.80 -4.72 -14.66
CA THR A 86 9.21 -4.26 -13.33
C THR A 86 9.85 -5.39 -12.53
N LEU A 87 9.22 -6.57 -12.49
CA LEU A 87 9.76 -7.72 -11.77
C LEU A 87 11.13 -8.15 -12.32
N ARG A 88 11.31 -8.19 -13.65
CA ARG A 88 12.62 -8.48 -14.27
C ARG A 88 13.69 -7.48 -13.83
N ARG A 89 13.39 -6.18 -13.86
CA ARG A 89 14.33 -5.12 -13.47
C ARG A 89 14.68 -5.19 -11.99
N VAL A 90 13.72 -5.53 -11.14
CA VAL A 90 13.93 -5.72 -9.70
C VAL A 90 14.79 -6.96 -9.41
N VAL A 91 14.59 -8.07 -10.12
CA VAL A 91 15.47 -9.26 -10.01
C VAL A 91 16.90 -8.90 -10.40
N ALA A 92 17.10 -8.19 -11.51
CA ALA A 92 18.42 -7.78 -11.98
C ALA A 92 19.12 -6.79 -11.03
N SER A 93 18.36 -5.96 -10.32
CA SER A 93 18.93 -4.95 -9.42
C SER A 93 19.33 -5.48 -8.03
N GLY A 94 18.82 -6.65 -7.65
CA GLY A 94 19.13 -7.32 -6.37
C GLY A 94 18.43 -6.74 -5.14
N ILE A 95 17.48 -5.80 -5.32
CA ILE A 95 16.69 -5.27 -4.19
C ILE A 95 15.63 -6.30 -3.72
N GLU A 96 14.98 -6.02 -2.59
CA GLU A 96 13.95 -6.90 -2.03
C GLU A 96 12.79 -7.14 -3.02
N ARG A 97 12.41 -8.40 -3.18
CA ARG A 97 11.38 -8.87 -4.13
C ARG A 97 10.00 -8.83 -3.50
N ASN A 98 9.46 -7.63 -3.35
CA ASN A 98 8.15 -7.42 -2.77
C ASN A 98 7.40 -6.30 -3.51
N VAL A 99 6.19 -6.60 -3.97
CA VAL A 99 5.35 -5.66 -4.70
C VAL A 99 3.93 -5.61 -4.14
N SER A 100 3.29 -4.45 -4.22
CA SER A 100 1.86 -4.27 -3.99
C SER A 100 1.19 -3.98 -5.33
N LEU A 101 0.01 -4.55 -5.57
CA LEU A 101 -0.77 -4.31 -6.79
C LEU A 101 -2.26 -4.27 -6.50
N LYS A 102 -3.01 -3.65 -7.40
CA LYS A 102 -4.48 -3.55 -7.37
C LYS A 102 -5.06 -4.42 -8.47
N LEU A 103 -6.07 -5.21 -8.15
CA LEU A 103 -6.66 -6.15 -9.10
C LEU A 103 -7.47 -5.43 -10.18
N SER A 104 -7.98 -4.22 -9.90
CA SER A 104 -8.61 -3.38 -10.92
C SER A 104 -7.67 -3.00 -12.06
N GLN A 105 -6.34 -2.97 -11.84
CA GLN A 105 -5.36 -2.79 -12.92
C GLN A 105 -5.19 -4.06 -13.78
N LEU A 106 -5.55 -5.22 -13.24
CA LEU A 106 -5.47 -6.51 -13.93
C LEU A 106 -6.79 -6.92 -14.59
N GLY A 107 -7.81 -6.06 -14.53
CA GLY A 107 -9.10 -6.28 -15.17
C GLY A 107 -10.18 -6.87 -14.25
N LEU A 108 -10.07 -6.73 -12.92
CA LEU A 108 -11.08 -7.26 -11.98
C LEU A 108 -12.51 -6.85 -12.31
N ASP A 109 -12.71 -5.58 -12.70
CA ASP A 109 -14.02 -5.00 -13.00
C ASP A 109 -14.53 -5.37 -14.40
N ILE A 110 -13.72 -6.05 -15.21
CA ILE A 110 -14.02 -6.41 -16.61
C ILE A 110 -14.25 -7.92 -16.72
N ASP A 111 -13.25 -8.72 -16.35
CA ASP A 111 -13.30 -10.17 -16.42
C ASP A 111 -12.43 -10.78 -15.31
N ARG A 112 -13.10 -11.50 -14.40
CA ARG A 112 -12.48 -12.13 -13.23
C ARG A 112 -11.49 -13.23 -13.62
N ALA A 113 -11.77 -13.99 -14.68
CA ALA A 113 -10.89 -15.06 -15.13
C ALA A 113 -9.59 -14.48 -15.71
N ILE A 114 -9.70 -13.47 -16.57
CA ILE A 114 -8.53 -12.76 -17.12
C ILE A 114 -7.71 -12.08 -16.01
N CYS A 115 -8.37 -11.45 -15.04
CA CYS A 115 -7.68 -10.88 -13.86
C CYS A 115 -6.88 -11.95 -13.09
N THR A 116 -7.48 -13.14 -12.90
CA THR A 116 -6.82 -14.26 -12.24
C THR A 116 -5.62 -14.76 -13.04
N ASP A 117 -5.75 -14.90 -14.37
CA ASP A 117 -4.66 -15.34 -15.25
C ASP A 117 -3.51 -14.33 -15.32
N ASN A 118 -3.82 -13.04 -15.38
CA ASN A 118 -2.84 -11.96 -15.29
C ASN A 118 -2.08 -12.00 -13.95
N LEU A 119 -2.79 -12.22 -12.85
CA LEU A 119 -2.15 -12.38 -11.54
C LEU A 119 -1.26 -13.65 -11.48
N ARG A 120 -1.68 -14.78 -12.08
CA ARG A 120 -0.82 -15.98 -12.18
C ARG A 120 0.47 -15.69 -12.94
N ARG A 121 0.39 -14.95 -14.05
CA ARG A 121 1.58 -14.53 -14.81
C ARG A 121 2.56 -13.74 -13.94
N ILE A 122 2.05 -12.81 -13.12
CA ILE A 122 2.87 -12.00 -12.19
C ILE A 122 3.47 -12.84 -11.06
N LEU A 123 2.70 -13.75 -10.48
CA LEU A 123 3.18 -14.64 -9.42
C LEU A 123 4.24 -15.62 -9.93
N GLY A 124 4.14 -16.00 -11.20
CA GLY A 124 5.06 -16.93 -11.86
C GLY A 124 5.05 -18.33 -11.24
N PRO A 125 5.86 -19.27 -11.80
CA PRO A 125 6.06 -20.58 -11.21
C PRO A 125 6.85 -20.48 -9.88
N ALA A 126 6.79 -21.54 -9.07
CA ALA A 126 7.63 -21.64 -7.89
C ALA A 126 9.13 -21.62 -8.27
N GLY A 127 9.99 -20.97 -7.47
CA GLY A 127 11.42 -20.88 -7.77
C GLY A 127 12.19 -19.84 -6.96
N ARG A 128 13.48 -19.67 -7.30
CA ARG A 128 14.41 -18.77 -6.57
C ARG A 128 14.08 -17.28 -6.74
N ASP A 129 13.37 -16.91 -7.81
CA ASP A 129 13.11 -15.50 -8.16
C ASP A 129 11.70 -15.01 -7.80
N ARG A 130 11.02 -15.69 -6.88
CA ARG A 130 9.67 -15.32 -6.48
C ARG A 130 9.63 -13.98 -5.76
N PHE A 131 8.57 -13.24 -6.06
CA PHE A 131 8.17 -12.05 -5.34
C PHE A 131 7.12 -12.41 -4.32
N PHE A 132 7.18 -11.76 -3.16
CA PHE A 132 5.98 -11.62 -2.36
C PHE A 132 5.07 -10.56 -2.97
N VAL A 133 3.86 -10.95 -3.36
CA VAL A 133 2.86 -10.05 -3.95
C VAL A 133 1.77 -9.75 -2.93
N ARG A 134 1.57 -8.48 -2.63
CA ARG A 134 0.44 -8.01 -1.83
C ARG A 134 -0.70 -7.57 -2.73
N LEU A 135 -1.86 -8.18 -2.57
CA LEU A 135 -3.12 -7.73 -3.18
C LEU A 135 -3.68 -6.60 -2.33
N ASP A 136 -3.53 -5.36 -2.79
CA ASP A 136 -4.11 -4.19 -2.14
C ASP A 136 -5.64 -4.28 -2.19
N MET A 137 -6.27 -3.98 -1.06
CA MET A 137 -7.71 -4.00 -0.96
C MET A 137 -8.30 -2.66 -1.41
N GLU A 138 -9.14 -2.74 -2.43
CA GLU A 138 -9.81 -1.59 -3.03
C GLU A 138 -11.14 -1.28 -2.33
N ALA A 139 -12.08 -0.60 -3.00
CA ALA A 139 -13.36 -0.23 -2.40
C ALA A 139 -14.22 -1.45 -2.07
N SER A 140 -15.17 -1.30 -1.13
CA SER A 140 -15.98 -2.40 -0.60
C SER A 140 -16.65 -3.33 -1.62
N PRO A 141 -17.10 -2.90 -2.83
CA PRO A 141 -17.68 -3.80 -3.82
C PRO A 141 -16.70 -4.86 -4.35
N THR A 142 -15.40 -4.56 -4.34
CA THR A 142 -14.35 -5.45 -4.87
C THR A 142 -13.86 -6.48 -3.85
N VAL A 143 -14.12 -6.27 -2.55
CA VAL A 143 -13.51 -7.04 -1.46
C VAL A 143 -13.76 -8.53 -1.61
N GLN A 144 -15.00 -8.93 -1.91
CA GLN A 144 -15.32 -10.35 -2.06
C GLN A 144 -14.57 -10.98 -3.24
N ALA A 145 -14.54 -10.30 -4.39
CA ALA A 145 -13.88 -10.80 -5.58
C ALA A 145 -12.37 -10.95 -5.36
N THR A 146 -11.73 -9.99 -4.68
CA THR A 146 -10.32 -10.06 -4.29
C THR A 146 -10.02 -11.26 -3.39
N LEU A 147 -10.86 -11.50 -2.38
CA LEU A 147 -10.70 -12.65 -1.47
C LEU A 147 -10.96 -13.99 -2.17
N ASP A 148 -11.91 -14.05 -3.11
CA ASP A 148 -12.20 -15.25 -3.90
C ASP A 148 -11.01 -15.63 -4.82
N ILE A 149 -10.43 -14.62 -5.48
CA ILE A 149 -9.22 -14.80 -6.32
C ILE A 149 -8.05 -15.27 -5.45
N PHE A 150 -7.82 -14.60 -4.31
CA PHE A 150 -6.79 -15.01 -3.36
C PHE A 150 -6.97 -16.47 -2.91
N ALA A 151 -8.18 -16.86 -2.48
CA ALA A 151 -8.46 -18.22 -2.03
C ALA A 151 -8.28 -19.26 -3.15
N THR A 152 -8.58 -18.89 -4.39
CA THR A 152 -8.34 -19.75 -5.56
C THR A 152 -6.85 -19.99 -5.77
N LEU A 153 -6.02 -18.94 -5.73
CA LEU A 153 -4.57 -19.06 -5.84
C LEU A 153 -3.98 -19.80 -4.63
N TRP A 154 -4.51 -19.58 -3.44
CA TRP A 154 -4.10 -20.29 -2.24
C TRP A 154 -4.34 -21.80 -2.36
N ARG A 155 -5.46 -22.25 -2.95
CA ARG A 155 -5.69 -23.68 -3.22
C ARG A 155 -4.78 -24.26 -4.32
N GLN A 156 -4.19 -23.41 -5.13
CA GLN A 156 -3.22 -23.76 -6.18
C GLN A 156 -1.76 -23.68 -5.68
N GLU A 157 -1.54 -23.71 -4.35
CA GLU A 157 -0.22 -23.65 -3.71
C GLU A 157 0.59 -22.35 -3.95
N TYR A 158 -0.06 -21.26 -4.36
CA TYR A 158 0.58 -19.94 -4.33
C TYR A 158 0.66 -19.44 -2.88
N ARG A 159 1.85 -19.49 -2.30
CA ARG A 159 2.14 -19.06 -0.91
C ARG A 159 2.83 -17.69 -0.80
N ASP A 160 3.45 -17.20 -1.87
CA ASP A 160 4.11 -15.89 -1.93
C ASP A 160 3.13 -14.75 -2.29
N VAL A 161 1.90 -14.85 -1.78
CA VAL A 161 0.84 -13.86 -1.96
C VAL A 161 0.15 -13.60 -0.63
N GLY A 162 -0.28 -12.36 -0.40
CA GLY A 162 -1.09 -12.00 0.75
C GLY A 162 -2.08 -10.89 0.45
N VAL A 163 -2.99 -10.63 1.37
CA VAL A 163 -4.10 -9.68 1.19
C VAL A 163 -4.03 -8.52 2.17
N VAL A 164 -4.76 -7.45 1.88
CA VAL A 164 -5.01 -6.33 2.78
C VAL A 164 -6.42 -6.46 3.37
N LEU A 165 -6.60 -6.12 4.65
CA LEU A 165 -7.92 -5.92 5.26
C LEU A 165 -8.05 -4.51 5.82
N GLN A 166 -9.27 -3.96 5.74
CA GLN A 166 -9.58 -2.58 6.12
C GLN A 166 -10.43 -2.57 7.39
N ALA A 167 -9.89 -2.04 8.49
CA ALA A 167 -10.58 -2.00 9.78
C ALA A 167 -11.90 -1.21 9.78
N ALA A 168 -12.09 -0.29 8.81
CA ALA A 168 -13.33 0.46 8.69
C ALA A 168 -14.53 -0.38 8.25
N LEU A 169 -14.34 -1.52 7.57
CA LEU A 169 -15.45 -2.33 7.08
C LEU A 169 -15.95 -3.30 8.15
N TYR A 170 -17.28 -3.40 8.33
CA TYR A 170 -17.89 -4.30 9.32
C TYR A 170 -17.55 -5.78 9.08
N ARG A 171 -17.37 -6.18 7.81
CA ARG A 171 -17.05 -7.57 7.42
C ARG A 171 -15.64 -8.02 7.82
N SER A 172 -14.72 -7.09 8.05
CA SER A 172 -13.28 -7.38 8.09
C SER A 172 -12.86 -8.31 9.25
N GLU A 173 -13.54 -8.28 10.40
CA GLU A 173 -13.21 -9.18 11.51
C GLU A 173 -13.51 -10.66 11.19
N ASN A 174 -14.58 -10.91 10.43
CA ASN A 174 -14.91 -12.25 9.95
C ASN A 174 -13.93 -12.71 8.85
N ASP A 175 -13.62 -11.83 7.89
CA ASP A 175 -12.64 -12.13 6.84
C ASP A 175 -11.24 -12.40 7.44
N LEU A 176 -10.85 -11.66 8.49
CA LEU A 176 -9.63 -11.90 9.24
C LEU A 176 -9.58 -13.30 9.86
N SER A 177 -10.69 -13.75 10.47
CA SER A 177 -10.79 -15.08 11.06
C SER A 177 -10.46 -16.17 10.04
N ARG A 178 -11.02 -16.04 8.83
CA ARG A 178 -10.83 -16.97 7.72
C ARG A 178 -9.37 -16.96 7.24
N LEU A 179 -8.78 -15.77 7.07
CA LEU A 179 -7.40 -15.63 6.59
C LEU A 179 -6.37 -16.14 7.60
N ASN A 180 -6.61 -15.94 8.90
CA ASN A 180 -5.78 -16.53 9.96
C ASN A 180 -5.85 -18.07 9.90
N ALA A 181 -7.03 -18.65 9.77
CA ALA A 181 -7.22 -20.10 9.65
C ALA A 181 -6.51 -20.69 8.41
N MET A 182 -6.40 -19.91 7.33
CA MET A 182 -5.66 -20.30 6.12
C MET A 182 -4.13 -20.21 6.27
N GLY A 183 -3.62 -19.54 7.32
CA GLY A 183 -2.19 -19.21 7.43
C GLY A 183 -1.74 -18.10 6.47
N ALA A 184 -2.67 -17.25 6.03
CA ALA A 184 -2.37 -16.17 5.08
C ALA A 184 -1.68 -14.99 5.77
N ARG A 185 -0.72 -14.36 5.07
CA ARG A 185 -0.16 -13.09 5.52
C ARG A 185 -1.16 -11.97 5.28
N VAL A 186 -1.46 -11.17 6.30
CA VAL A 186 -2.43 -10.05 6.22
C VAL A 186 -1.75 -8.72 6.52
N ARG A 187 -1.99 -7.72 5.66
CA ARG A 187 -1.72 -6.31 5.95
C ARG A 187 -3.00 -5.67 6.51
N LEU A 188 -2.94 -5.10 7.70
CA LEU A 188 -4.06 -4.36 8.30
C LEU A 188 -3.90 -2.87 8.03
N VAL A 189 -4.95 -2.24 7.48
CA VAL A 189 -5.05 -0.79 7.30
C VAL A 189 -6.35 -0.27 7.95
N LYS A 190 -6.48 1.04 8.14
CA LYS A 190 -7.78 1.63 8.52
C LYS A 190 -8.80 1.54 7.39
N GLY A 191 -8.38 1.79 6.15
CA GLY A 191 -9.24 1.96 4.98
C GLY A 191 -9.04 3.34 4.36
N ALA A 192 -8.99 3.40 3.03
CA ALA A 192 -8.68 4.62 2.27
C ALA A 192 -9.86 5.17 1.45
N TYR A 193 -10.94 4.39 1.32
CA TYR A 193 -12.09 4.71 0.49
C TYR A 193 -13.21 5.37 1.31
N LYS A 194 -14.01 6.20 0.65
CA LYS A 194 -15.21 6.79 1.24
C LYS A 194 -16.36 5.81 1.09
N GLU A 195 -16.60 5.04 2.14
CA GLU A 195 -17.58 3.95 2.15
C GLU A 195 -18.92 4.37 2.76
N PRO A 196 -20.06 3.85 2.28
CA PRO A 196 -21.36 4.15 2.86
C PRO A 196 -21.50 3.56 4.28
N LYS A 197 -22.32 4.20 5.11
CA LYS A 197 -22.57 3.77 6.51
C LYS A 197 -23.11 2.35 6.66
N THR A 198 -23.70 1.81 5.58
CA THR A 198 -24.25 0.45 5.50
C THR A 198 -23.17 -0.62 5.53
N VAL A 199 -21.93 -0.30 5.15
CA VAL A 199 -20.83 -1.28 5.05
C VAL A 199 -19.63 -0.92 5.94
N ALA A 200 -19.54 0.33 6.42
CA ALA A 200 -18.36 0.82 7.12
C ALA A 200 -18.66 1.74 8.31
N HIS A 201 -17.82 1.63 9.33
CA HIS A 201 -17.71 2.57 10.44
C HIS A 201 -17.43 3.99 9.93
N GLN A 202 -18.22 4.96 10.38
CA GLN A 202 -18.12 6.36 9.92
C GLN A 202 -17.28 7.22 10.87
N ARG A 203 -17.26 6.91 12.17
CA ARG A 203 -16.51 7.68 13.16
C ARG A 203 -15.10 7.13 13.28
N LYS A 204 -14.11 8.02 13.34
CA LYS A 204 -12.69 7.66 13.53
C LYS A 204 -12.49 6.73 14.74
N ALA A 205 -13.16 7.02 15.86
CA ALA A 205 -13.04 6.21 17.07
C ALA A 205 -13.49 4.75 16.87
N ASP A 206 -14.54 4.52 16.08
CA ASP A 206 -15.03 3.17 15.79
C ASP A 206 -14.03 2.42 14.89
N VAL A 207 -13.47 3.09 13.89
CA VAL A 207 -12.43 2.53 13.00
C VAL A 207 -11.17 2.20 13.80
N ASP A 208 -10.74 3.08 14.71
CA ASP A 208 -9.56 2.84 15.55
C ASP A 208 -9.80 1.67 16.51
N ALA A 209 -11.00 1.57 17.11
CA ALA A 209 -11.37 0.45 17.97
C ALA A 209 -11.38 -0.88 17.19
N ALA A 210 -11.94 -0.90 15.97
CA ALA A 210 -11.89 -2.07 15.09
C ALA A 210 -10.45 -2.44 14.70
N TYR A 211 -9.61 -1.44 14.39
CA TYR A 211 -8.20 -1.66 14.08
C TYR A 211 -7.49 -2.32 15.26
N VAL A 212 -7.71 -1.84 16.49
CA VAL A 212 -7.09 -2.43 17.69
C VAL A 212 -7.53 -3.87 17.89
N ARG A 213 -8.84 -4.19 17.80
CA ARG A 213 -9.33 -5.57 17.92
C ARG A 213 -8.68 -6.51 16.90
N MET A 214 -8.65 -6.09 15.63
CA MET A 214 -8.06 -6.86 14.54
C MET A 214 -6.54 -7.02 14.68
N MET A 215 -5.84 -5.95 15.08
CA MET A 215 -4.40 -5.94 15.30
C MET A 215 -4.00 -6.91 16.40
N GLU A 216 -4.66 -6.87 17.57
CA GLU A 216 -4.36 -7.77 18.68
C GLU A 216 -4.58 -9.23 18.28
N ARG A 217 -5.65 -9.50 17.53
CA ARG A 217 -5.91 -10.83 16.99
C ARG A 217 -4.84 -11.28 15.99
N LEU A 218 -4.43 -10.40 15.07
CA LEU A 218 -3.34 -10.67 14.13
C LEU A 218 -2.01 -10.94 14.84
N LEU A 219 -1.70 -10.21 15.90
CA LEU A 219 -0.47 -10.40 16.66
C LEU A 219 -0.44 -11.79 17.33
N ARG A 220 -1.57 -12.26 17.87
CA ARG A 220 -1.66 -13.59 18.50
C ARG A 220 -1.71 -14.75 17.50
N GLU A 221 -2.56 -14.62 16.48
CA GLU A 221 -3.00 -15.74 15.64
C GLU A 221 -2.53 -15.64 14.18
N GLY A 222 -2.04 -14.46 13.77
CA GLY A 222 -1.73 -14.17 12.38
C GLY A 222 -0.40 -14.75 11.93
N THR A 223 -0.31 -15.01 10.62
CA THR A 223 0.95 -15.39 9.97
C THR A 223 1.67 -14.13 9.52
N TYR A 224 2.71 -13.72 10.22
CA TYR A 224 3.54 -12.53 9.94
C TYR A 224 2.71 -11.31 9.53
N PRO A 225 1.94 -10.72 10.46
CA PRO A 225 1.06 -9.60 10.16
C PRO A 225 1.85 -8.33 9.84
N ALA A 226 1.29 -7.52 8.94
CA ALA A 226 1.81 -6.22 8.56
C ALA A 226 0.87 -5.12 9.08
N LEU A 227 1.31 -4.35 10.07
CA LEU A 227 0.54 -3.27 10.69
C LEU A 227 0.80 -1.96 9.92
N ALA A 228 -0.06 -1.64 8.96
CA ALA A 228 0.11 -0.49 8.08
C ALA A 228 -0.61 0.75 8.62
N THR A 229 0.11 1.56 9.39
CA THR A 229 -0.41 2.77 10.04
C THR A 229 0.69 3.79 10.33
N HIS A 230 0.32 5.08 10.35
CA HIS A 230 1.19 6.20 10.79
C HIS A 230 0.70 6.85 12.08
N ASP A 231 -0.23 6.19 12.77
CA ASP A 231 -0.87 6.64 14.00
C ASP A 231 -0.01 6.21 15.21
N PRO A 232 0.67 7.13 15.91
CA PRO A 232 1.53 6.78 17.03
C PRO A 232 0.81 6.04 18.14
N ALA A 233 -0.47 6.35 18.40
CA ALA A 233 -1.23 5.70 19.45
C ALA A 233 -1.47 4.22 19.15
N LEU A 234 -1.74 3.87 17.88
CA LEU A 234 -1.91 2.49 17.45
C LEU A 234 -0.58 1.72 17.45
N ILE A 235 0.51 2.38 17.09
CA ILE A 235 1.86 1.79 17.13
C ILE A 235 2.27 1.47 18.57
N GLU A 236 2.11 2.41 19.50
CA GLU A 236 2.39 2.18 20.91
C GLU A 236 1.44 1.14 21.53
N ARG A 237 0.18 1.06 21.06
CA ARG A 237 -0.73 -0.03 21.47
C ARG A 237 -0.21 -1.39 20.99
N ALA A 238 0.25 -1.49 19.75
CA ALA A 238 0.82 -2.72 19.18
C ALA A 238 2.06 -3.17 19.97
N LYS A 239 3.01 -2.25 20.20
CA LYS A 239 4.24 -2.50 20.96
C LYS A 239 3.94 -3.04 22.36
N ARG A 240 3.08 -2.34 23.12
CA ARG A 240 2.67 -2.78 24.46
C ARG A 240 1.96 -4.13 24.46
N TYR A 241 1.08 -4.34 23.49
CA TYR A 241 0.37 -5.62 23.38
C TYR A 241 1.32 -6.78 23.07
N ALA A 242 2.21 -6.60 22.09
CA ALA A 242 3.22 -7.61 21.73
C ALA A 242 4.12 -7.96 22.93
N ALA A 243 4.64 -6.94 23.63
CA ALA A 243 5.45 -7.15 24.83
C ALA A 243 4.69 -7.92 25.92
N ALA A 244 3.44 -7.54 26.21
CA ALA A 244 2.60 -8.20 27.20
C ALA A 244 2.21 -9.64 26.84
N GLN A 245 2.36 -10.04 25.57
CA GLN A 245 2.07 -11.40 25.09
C GLN A 245 3.35 -12.19 24.74
N GLY A 246 4.54 -11.63 25.00
CA GLY A 246 5.81 -12.27 24.65
C GLY A 246 6.03 -12.44 23.13
N ILE A 247 5.43 -11.59 22.31
CA ILE A 247 5.54 -11.64 20.85
C ILE A 247 6.77 -10.84 20.41
N GLY A 248 7.75 -11.52 19.82
CA GLY A 248 8.98 -10.93 19.31
C GLY A 248 8.77 -9.91 18.17
N ALA A 249 9.68 -8.94 18.06
CA ALA A 249 9.64 -7.89 17.03
C ALA A 249 9.85 -8.42 15.59
N ASP A 250 10.37 -9.64 15.45
CA ASP A 250 10.55 -10.37 14.20
C ASP A 250 9.28 -11.10 13.74
N ARG A 251 8.25 -11.19 14.59
CA ARG A 251 6.99 -11.90 14.29
C ARG A 251 6.00 -11.07 13.49
N PHE A 252 6.21 -9.76 13.38
CA PHE A 252 5.36 -8.82 12.64
C PHE A 252 6.18 -7.66 12.10
N GLU A 253 5.58 -6.85 11.23
CA GLU A 253 6.23 -5.63 10.74
C GLU A 253 5.28 -4.44 10.79
N PHE A 254 5.84 -3.25 10.98
CA PHE A 254 5.13 -2.00 10.72
C PHE A 254 5.28 -1.63 9.25
N GLN A 255 4.23 -1.09 8.64
CA GLN A 255 4.33 -0.56 7.27
C GLN A 255 3.92 0.90 7.21
N MET A 256 4.69 1.68 6.47
CA MET A 256 4.44 3.10 6.28
C MET A 256 4.69 3.51 4.84
N LEU A 257 3.93 4.50 4.39
CA LEU A 257 4.13 5.12 3.08
C LEU A 257 5.45 5.88 3.00
N TYR A 258 6.05 5.83 1.81
CA TYR A 258 7.21 6.63 1.44
C TYR A 258 6.96 8.13 1.71
N GLY A 259 7.93 8.78 2.37
CA GLY A 259 7.83 10.21 2.67
C GLY A 259 7.01 10.61 3.90
N VAL A 260 6.25 9.69 4.50
CA VAL A 260 5.30 9.99 5.58
C VAL A 260 5.84 9.54 6.93
N ARG A 261 6.00 10.47 7.87
CA ARG A 261 6.51 10.19 9.24
C ARG A 261 7.87 9.49 9.25
N ARG A 262 8.84 10.03 8.49
CA ARG A 262 10.23 9.51 8.42
C ARG A 262 10.90 9.42 9.79
N ASP A 263 10.52 10.32 10.71
CA ASP A 263 10.88 10.29 12.13
C ASP A 263 10.48 8.97 12.79
N LEU A 264 9.21 8.59 12.66
CA LEU A 264 8.65 7.38 13.27
C LEU A 264 9.16 6.11 12.59
N GLN A 265 9.38 6.17 11.27
CA GLN A 265 10.01 5.08 10.52
C GLN A 265 11.40 4.77 11.09
N ALA A 266 12.25 5.78 11.25
CA ALA A 266 13.60 5.61 11.77
C ALA A 266 13.60 5.16 13.24
N ALA A 267 12.71 5.72 14.07
CA ALA A 267 12.57 5.33 15.46
C ALA A 267 12.26 3.84 15.60
N LEU A 268 11.27 3.33 14.86
CA LEU A 268 10.89 1.91 14.90
C LEU A 268 12.01 0.97 14.45
N VAL A 269 12.79 1.34 13.43
CA VAL A 269 13.97 0.55 13.03
C VAL A 269 15.02 0.54 14.14
N SER A 270 15.26 1.69 14.80
CA SER A 270 16.22 1.78 15.91
C SER A 270 15.78 0.98 17.15
N GLU A 271 14.47 0.81 17.33
CA GLU A 271 13.88 -0.04 18.38
C GLU A 271 13.93 -1.54 18.03
N GLY A 272 14.44 -1.91 16.84
CA GLY A 272 14.59 -3.30 16.40
C GLY A 272 13.38 -3.88 15.67
N PHE A 273 12.36 -3.08 15.34
CA PHE A 273 11.21 -3.55 14.55
C PHE A 273 11.53 -3.60 13.07
N ARG A 274 10.95 -4.60 12.37
CA ARG A 274 10.90 -4.59 10.92
C ARG A 274 9.95 -3.48 10.46
N VAL A 275 10.46 -2.55 9.64
CA VAL A 275 9.67 -1.48 9.02
C VAL A 275 9.73 -1.61 7.52
N ARG A 276 8.57 -1.78 6.88
CA ARG A 276 8.43 -1.81 5.41
C ARG A 276 7.89 -0.50 4.87
N ILE A 277 8.61 0.07 3.92
CA ILE A 277 8.17 1.28 3.23
C ILE A 277 7.41 0.91 1.96
N TYR A 278 6.21 1.45 1.82
CA TYR A 278 5.43 1.37 0.58
C TYR A 278 5.91 2.47 -0.36
N VAL A 279 6.54 2.08 -1.46
CA VAL A 279 7.29 2.93 -2.39
C VAL A 279 6.52 3.02 -3.70
N PRO A 280 5.69 4.05 -3.88
CA PRO A 280 4.93 4.24 -5.10
C PRO A 280 5.80 4.90 -6.18
N PHE A 281 5.63 4.49 -7.43
CA PHE A 281 6.36 5.04 -8.58
C PHE A 281 5.53 4.91 -9.86
N GLY A 282 5.89 5.63 -10.91
CA GLY A 282 5.22 5.57 -12.21
C GLY A 282 4.64 6.91 -12.63
N GLN A 283 4.27 7.01 -13.91
CA GLN A 283 3.83 8.27 -14.53
C GLN A 283 2.47 8.77 -13.99
N GLN A 284 1.61 7.88 -13.51
CA GLN A 284 0.27 8.23 -13.00
C GLN A 284 0.29 8.62 -11.52
N TRP A 285 1.26 9.45 -11.14
CA TRP A 285 1.55 9.77 -9.74
C TRP A 285 0.68 10.87 -9.15
N PHE A 286 0.11 11.74 -9.99
CA PHE A 286 -0.57 12.94 -9.54
C PHE A 286 -1.82 12.66 -8.68
N PRO A 287 -2.75 11.75 -9.06
CA PRO A 287 -3.90 11.44 -8.21
C PRO A 287 -3.49 10.86 -6.85
N TYR A 288 -2.44 10.03 -6.83
CA TYR A 288 -1.89 9.50 -5.58
C TYR A 288 -1.31 10.60 -4.69
N PHE A 289 -0.49 11.48 -5.27
CA PHE A 289 0.11 12.61 -4.58
C PHE A 289 -0.94 13.54 -3.97
N MET A 290 -2.00 13.88 -4.72
CA MET A 290 -3.08 14.72 -4.22
C MET A 290 -3.79 14.10 -3.02
N ARG A 291 -4.05 12.79 -3.04
CA ARG A 291 -4.56 12.07 -1.85
C ARG A 291 -3.63 12.20 -0.65
N ARG A 292 -2.30 12.13 -0.84
CA ARG A 292 -1.33 12.32 0.26
C ARG A 292 -1.37 13.73 0.83
N LEU A 293 -1.53 14.76 0.00
CA LEU A 293 -1.66 16.14 0.47
C LEU A 293 -2.91 16.35 1.32
N GLY A 294 -4.03 15.76 0.92
CA GLY A 294 -5.30 15.82 1.64
C GLY A 294 -5.28 15.18 3.03
N GLU A 295 -4.30 14.34 3.35
CA GLU A 295 -4.31 13.61 4.62
C GLU A 295 -3.90 14.42 5.84
N ARG A 296 -3.00 15.40 5.67
CA ARG A 296 -2.51 16.24 6.77
C ARG A 296 -2.18 17.66 6.28
N PRO A 297 -2.58 18.72 7.01
CA PRO A 297 -2.20 20.09 6.69
C PRO A 297 -0.68 20.32 6.58
N ALA A 298 0.12 19.60 7.38
CA ALA A 298 1.58 19.67 7.32
C ALA A 298 2.16 19.21 5.96
N ASN A 299 1.47 18.33 5.23
CA ASN A 299 1.89 17.92 3.89
C ASN A 299 1.75 19.08 2.90
N VAL A 300 0.72 19.92 3.06
CA VAL A 300 0.52 21.13 2.25
C VAL A 300 1.62 22.16 2.55
N GLY A 301 1.94 22.37 3.83
CA GLY A 301 3.03 23.27 4.24
C GLY A 301 4.41 22.85 3.72
N PHE A 302 4.63 21.55 3.48
CA PHE A 302 5.83 21.08 2.78
C PHE A 302 5.84 21.53 1.31
N VAL A 303 4.74 21.34 0.57
CA VAL A 303 4.67 21.71 -0.85
C VAL A 303 4.90 23.21 -1.05
N VAL A 304 4.30 24.05 -0.20
CA VAL A 304 4.51 25.50 -0.25
C VAL A 304 5.98 25.86 -0.07
N ARG A 305 6.68 25.22 0.88
CA ARG A 305 8.13 25.43 1.08
C ARG A 305 8.96 24.96 -0.12
N SER A 306 8.65 23.80 -0.69
CA SER A 306 9.32 23.30 -1.90
C SER A 306 9.16 24.25 -3.08
N LEU A 307 7.95 24.78 -3.31
CA LEU A 307 7.70 25.74 -4.38
C LEU A 307 8.42 27.08 -4.17
N LEU A 308 8.57 27.52 -2.92
CA LEU A 308 9.33 28.74 -2.59
C LEU A 308 10.85 28.56 -2.73
N GLN A 309 11.35 27.33 -2.60
CA GLN A 309 12.76 26.97 -2.80
C GLN A 309 13.11 26.69 -4.28
N GLU A 310 12.10 26.54 -5.15
CA GLU A 310 12.26 26.36 -6.60
C GLU A 310 12.37 27.70 -7.38
N ARG A 311 12.26 28.85 -6.70
CA ARG A 311 12.55 30.20 -7.23
C ARG A 311 13.98 30.60 -6.92
#